data_AF-A0A7C9AB22-F1
#
_entry.id   AF-A0A7C9AB22-F1
#
_cell.length_a   1.000
_cell.length_b   1.000
_cell.length_c   1.000
_cell.angle_alpha   90.00
_cell.angle_beta   90.00
_cell.angle_gamma   90.00
#
_symmetry.space_group_name_H-M   'P 1'
#
loop_
_entity.id
_entity.type
_entity.pdbx_description
1 polymer ?
#
loop_
_entity_poly.entity_id
_entity_poly.type
_entity_poly.pdbx_seq_one_letter_code
_entity_poly.pdbx_strand_id
1 'polypeptide(L)'
;CSSDLFYKEDKTYDLNFKEENNDGSQRISGDALKDLYKSFVAEYPIVSIEDPFDQDDWEHYAKMTAEIGEKVQIVGDDLLVTNPKRVLKAINEKACNALLL
;
A
#
# COMPACT_ATOMS: atom_id res chain seq x y z
N CYS A 1 5.20 -4.34 2.05
CA CYS A 1 4.38 -5.52 1.68
C CYS A 1 4.69 -5.82 0.21
N SER A 2 5.05 -7.05 -0.18
CA SER A 2 5.63 -7.31 -1.51
C SER A 2 4.59 -7.49 -2.62
N SER A 3 4.95 -7.10 -3.85
CA SER A 3 4.15 -7.12 -5.09
C SER A 3 3.53 -8.48 -5.47
N ASP A 4 3.94 -9.58 -4.85
CA ASP A 4 3.36 -10.92 -5.00
C ASP A 4 1.88 -11.00 -4.57
N LEU A 5 1.38 -10.00 -3.85
CA LEU A 5 0.00 -9.90 -3.39
C LEU A 5 -0.97 -9.33 -4.44
N PHE A 6 -0.47 -8.67 -5.49
CA PHE A 6 -1.29 -7.84 -6.37
C PHE A 6 -1.59 -8.50 -7.71
N TYR A 7 -2.89 -8.62 -8.02
CA TYR A 7 -3.40 -9.14 -9.29
C TYR A 7 -3.72 -7.98 -10.24
N LYS A 8 -2.93 -7.87 -11.32
CA LYS A 8 -3.01 -6.73 -12.25
C LYS A 8 -4.27 -6.70 -13.11
N GLU A 9 -4.86 -7.85 -13.40
CA GLU A 9 -6.04 -7.97 -14.27
C GLU A 9 -7.31 -7.40 -13.62
N ASP A 10 -7.49 -7.65 -12.33
CA ASP A 10 -8.66 -7.22 -11.55
C ASP A 10 -8.36 -6.04 -10.61
N LYS A 11 -7.09 -5.63 -10.51
CA LYS A 11 -6.60 -4.60 -9.57
C LYS A 11 -6.99 -4.91 -8.12
N THR A 12 -6.81 -6.17 -7.73
CA THR A 12 -7.10 -6.65 -6.39
C THR A 12 -5.86 -7.19 -5.68
N TYR A 13 -5.97 -7.34 -4.37
CA TYR A 13 -4.95 -7.87 -3.49
C TYR A 13 -5.41 -9.19 -2.89
N ASP A 14 -4.55 -10.20 -2.89
CA ASP A 14 -4.82 -11.51 -2.30
C ASP A 14 -3.96 -11.74 -1.08
N LEU A 15 -4.56 -11.64 0.10
CA LEU A 15 -3.86 -11.87 1.37
C LEU A 15 -3.58 -13.36 1.62
N ASN A 16 -4.22 -14.27 0.87
CA ASN A 16 -4.11 -15.72 1.00
C ASN A 16 -3.38 -16.36 -0.19
N PHE A 17 -2.56 -15.59 -0.92
CA PHE A 17 -1.79 -16.05 -2.10
C PHE A 17 -0.92 -17.31 -1.89
N LYS A 18 -0.59 -17.67 -0.63
CA LYS A 18 0.22 -18.85 -0.28
C LYS A 18 -0.60 -20.13 -0.08
N GLU A 19 -1.92 -20.07 -0.11
CA GLU A 19 -2.78 -21.24 0.11
C GLU A 19 -2.81 -22.13 -1.14
N GLU A 20 -2.55 -23.43 -0.98
CA GLU A 20 -2.45 -24.39 -2.10
C GLU A 20 -3.74 -24.51 -2.92
N ASN A 21 -4.91 -24.29 -2.29
CA ASN A 21 -6.23 -24.35 -2.92
C ASN A 21 -6.90 -22.98 -3.02
N ASN A 22 -6.11 -21.92 -3.25
CA ASN A 22 -6.65 -20.58 -3.38
C ASN A 22 -7.46 -20.43 -4.69
N ASP A 23 -8.76 -20.21 -4.56
CA ASP A 23 -9.70 -20.00 -5.67
C ASP A 23 -9.88 -18.52 -6.05
N GLY A 24 -9.16 -17.61 -5.39
CA GLY A 24 -9.22 -16.17 -5.58
C GLY A 24 -10.47 -15.50 -5.00
N SER A 25 -11.33 -16.25 -4.28
CA SER A 25 -12.59 -15.70 -3.71
C SER A 25 -12.36 -14.68 -2.59
N GLN A 26 -11.17 -14.69 -1.98
CA GLN A 26 -10.80 -13.82 -0.86
C GLN A 26 -9.98 -12.59 -1.28
N ARG A 27 -9.91 -12.32 -2.59
CA ARG A 27 -9.30 -11.10 -3.11
C ARG A 27 -10.09 -9.87 -2.66
N ILE A 28 -9.37 -8.82 -2.30
CA ILE A 28 -9.93 -7.55 -1.83
C ILE A 28 -9.48 -6.39 -2.71
N SER A 29 -10.29 -5.34 -2.80
CA SER A 29 -9.90 -4.12 -3.52
C SER A 29 -8.85 -3.32 -2.76
N GLY A 30 -8.17 -2.40 -3.43
CA GLY A 30 -7.27 -1.44 -2.77
C GLY A 30 -7.95 -0.60 -1.69
N ASP A 31 -9.21 -0.20 -1.90
CA ASP A 31 -10.00 0.51 -0.88
C ASP A 31 -10.29 -0.37 0.36
N ALA A 32 -10.61 -1.65 0.16
CA ALA A 32 -10.80 -2.59 1.27
C ALA A 32 -9.50 -2.86 2.04
N LEU A 33 -8.37 -2.97 1.32
CA LEU A 33 -7.05 -3.13 1.93
C LEU A 33 -6.63 -1.88 2.73
N LYS A 34 -6.91 -0.69 2.21
CA LYS A 34 -6.71 0.58 2.93
C LYS A 34 -7.51 0.61 4.23
N ASP A 35 -8.79 0.23 4.18
CA ASP A 35 -9.65 0.21 5.37
C ASP A 35 -9.16 -0.81 6.41
N LEU A 36 -8.61 -1.94 5.97
CA LEU A 36 -7.96 -2.93 6.83
C LEU A 36 -6.71 -2.36 7.53
N TYR A 37 -5.82 -1.68 6.80
CA TYR A 37 -4.66 -1.05 7.45
C TYR A 37 -5.08 0.03 8.45
N LYS A 38 -6.13 0.79 8.12
CA LYS A 38 -6.70 1.80 9.01
C LYS A 38 -7.25 1.18 10.29
N SER A 39 -7.90 0.02 10.22
CA SER A 39 -8.36 -0.69 11.43
C SER A 39 -7.18 -1.14 12.29
N PHE A 40 -6.10 -1.63 11.68
CA PHE A 40 -4.89 -2.01 12.43
C PHE A 40 -4.24 -0.81 13.12
N VAL A 41 -4.18 0.36 12.48
CA VAL A 41 -3.67 1.59 13.10
C VAL A 41 -4.55 2.06 14.26
N ALA A 42 -5.85 1.76 14.22
CA ALA A 42 -6.76 2.10 15.31
C ALA A 42 -6.66 1.13 16.50
N GLU A 43 -6.42 -0.15 16.23
CA GLU A 43 -6.37 -1.21 17.25
C GLU A 43 -4.99 -1.40 17.88
N TYR A 44 -3.93 -1.14 17.11
CA TYR A 44 -2.55 -1.40 17.51
C TYR A 44 -1.72 -0.12 17.41
N PRO A 45 -0.66 0.04 18.23
CA PRO A 45 0.24 1.20 18.18
C PRO A 45 1.20 1.11 16.98
N ILE A 46 0.65 0.98 15.76
CA ILE A 46 1.41 0.97 14.52
C ILE A 46 1.84 2.41 14.21
N VAL A 47 3.15 2.61 14.08
CA VAL A 47 3.75 3.93 13.82
C VAL A 47 4.28 4.08 12.40
N SER A 48 4.50 2.97 11.69
CA SER A 48 5.00 2.96 10.31
C SER A 48 4.42 1.80 9.53
N ILE A 49 4.09 2.03 8.26
CA ILE A 49 3.64 1.05 7.28
C ILE A 49 4.49 1.23 6.02
N GLU A 50 5.06 0.14 5.54
CA GLU A 50 5.94 0.10 4.37
C GLU A 50 5.26 -0.68 3.24
N ASP A 51 5.29 -0.09 2.05
CA ASP A 51 4.69 -0.57 0.81
C ASP A 51 3.29 -1.18 0.99
N PRO A 52 2.27 -0.39 1.42
CA PRO A 52 0.92 -0.88 1.65
C PRO A 52 0.23 -1.40 0.38
N PHE A 53 0.59 -0.87 -0.80
CA PHE A 53 -0.03 -1.17 -2.09
C PHE A 53 1.04 -1.49 -3.16
N ASP A 54 0.59 -1.95 -4.32
CA ASP A 54 1.46 -2.22 -5.46
C ASP A 54 2.27 -0.97 -5.89
N GLN A 55 3.46 -1.20 -6.44
CA GLN A 55 4.40 -0.16 -6.88
C GLN A 55 3.78 0.88 -7.82
N ASP A 56 2.74 0.56 -8.57
CA ASP A 56 2.10 1.47 -9.52
C ASP A 56 0.68 1.90 -9.09
N ASP A 57 0.26 1.59 -7.85
CA ASP A 57 -1.06 1.92 -7.30
C ASP A 57 -1.08 3.27 -6.56
N TRP A 58 -0.66 4.33 -7.27
CA TRP A 58 -0.53 5.69 -6.75
C TRP A 58 -1.82 6.25 -6.12
N GLU A 59 -2.98 5.85 -6.64
CA GLU A 59 -4.28 6.32 -6.16
C GLU A 59 -4.54 5.88 -4.72
N HIS A 60 -4.34 4.58 -4.42
CA HIS A 60 -4.59 4.07 -3.07
C HIS A 60 -3.53 4.56 -2.06
N TYR A 61 -2.27 4.72 -2.49
CA TYR A 61 -1.24 5.40 -1.70
C TYR A 61 -1.69 6.81 -1.27
N ALA A 62 -2.13 7.64 -2.22
CA ALA A 62 -2.57 9.00 -1.94
C ALA A 62 -3.81 9.03 -1.02
N LYS A 63 -4.80 8.15 -1.25
CA LYS A 63 -5.98 8.02 -0.37
C LYS A 63 -5.59 7.65 1.06
N MET A 64 -4.75 6.64 1.23
CA MET A 64 -4.29 6.18 2.55
C MET A 64 -3.50 7.28 3.28
N THR A 65 -2.55 7.92 2.58
CA THR A 65 -1.75 9.02 3.14
C THR A 65 -2.63 10.20 3.54
N ALA A 66 -3.67 10.53 2.76
CA ALA A 66 -4.62 11.57 3.13
C ALA A 66 -5.46 11.24 4.38
N GLU A 67 -5.79 9.97 4.60
CA GLU A 67 -6.65 9.56 5.73
C GLU A 67 -5.88 9.35 7.05
N ILE A 68 -4.68 8.78 6.99
CA ILE A 68 -3.93 8.36 8.19
C ILE A 68 -2.46 8.81 8.22
N GLY A 69 -1.97 9.50 7.19
CA GLY A 69 -0.56 9.89 7.07
C GLY A 69 -0.08 10.94 8.09
N GLU A 70 -0.99 11.60 8.81
CA GLU A 70 -0.63 12.45 9.96
C GLU A 70 -0.35 11.64 11.24
N LYS A 71 -0.87 10.42 11.33
CA LYS A 71 -0.73 9.55 12.51
C LYS A 71 0.35 8.49 12.33
N VAL A 72 0.59 8.07 11.09
CA VAL A 72 1.45 6.94 10.75
C VAL A 72 2.38 7.30 9.60
N GLN A 73 3.61 6.83 9.67
CA GLN A 73 4.57 6.94 8.59
C GLN A 73 4.21 5.96 7.46
N ILE A 74 4.01 6.46 6.25
CA ILE A 74 3.80 5.67 5.04
C ILE A 74 5.10 5.72 4.23
N VAL A 75 5.81 4.59 4.20
CA VAL A 75 7.11 4.43 3.54
C VAL A 75 6.89 3.83 2.15
N GLY A 76 7.46 4.47 1.13
CA GLY A 76 7.59 3.87 -0.21
C GLY A 76 9.01 3.36 -0.44
N ASP A 77 9.17 2.05 -0.62
CA ASP A 77 10.41 1.42 -1.10
C ASP A 77 10.23 1.03 -2.57
N ASP A 78 9.39 0.02 -2.86
CA ASP A 78 9.08 -0.43 -4.23
C ASP A 78 8.36 0.67 -5.04
N LEU A 79 7.58 1.54 -4.37
CA LEU A 79 6.95 2.70 -5.03
C LEU A 79 7.99 3.68 -5.58
N LEU A 80 9.14 3.83 -4.91
CA LEU A 80 10.12 4.87 -5.18
C LEU A 80 11.36 4.35 -5.92
N VAL A 81 11.78 3.09 -5.67
CA VAL A 81 12.97 2.42 -6.23
C VAL A 81 14.20 3.32 -6.27
N THR A 82 14.36 4.18 -5.26
CA THR A 82 15.40 5.22 -5.16
C THR A 82 15.55 6.06 -6.44
N ASN A 83 14.46 6.23 -7.19
CA ASN A 83 14.43 6.95 -8.47
C ASN A 83 13.90 8.37 -8.29
N PRO A 84 14.70 9.42 -8.55
CA PRO A 84 14.29 10.81 -8.35
C PRO A 84 13.01 11.23 -9.09
N LYS A 85 12.71 10.63 -10.24
CA LYS A 85 11.47 10.92 -10.99
C LYS A 85 10.25 10.38 -10.27
N ARG A 86 10.34 9.18 -9.69
CA ARG A 86 9.26 8.56 -8.90
C ARG A 86 9.09 9.28 -7.58
N VAL A 87 10.18 9.70 -6.94
CA VAL A 87 10.13 10.55 -5.74
C VAL A 87 9.41 11.87 -6.02
N LEU A 88 9.74 12.56 -7.11
CA LEU A 88 9.04 13.80 -7.48
C LEU A 88 7.54 13.57 -7.73
N LYS A 89 7.19 12.45 -8.38
CA LYS A 89 5.79 12.06 -8.58
C LYS A 89 5.09 11.81 -7.24
N ALA A 90 5.72 11.05 -6.33
CA ALA A 90 5.18 10.76 -5.01
C ALA A 90 4.90 12.02 -4.18
N ILE A 91 5.79 13.02 -4.27
CA ILE A 91 5.60 14.33 -3.64
C ILE A 91 4.40 15.05 -4.24
N ASN A 92 4.28 15.10 -5.57
CA ASN A 92 3.18 15.79 -6.26
C ASN A 92 1.82 15.15 -5.97
N GLU A 93 1.77 13.83 -5.91
CA GLU A 93 0.54 13.05 -5.68
C GLU A 93 0.25 12.83 -4.19
N LYS A 94 1.15 13.27 -3.29
CA LYS A 94 1.09 13.02 -1.85
C LYS A 94 0.92 11.53 -1.52
N ALA A 95 1.63 10.69 -2.26
CA ALA A 95 1.49 9.24 -2.21
C ALA A 95 2.04 8.63 -0.91
N CYS A 96 3.16 9.14 -0.39
CA CYS A 96 3.79 8.69 0.84
C CYS A 96 4.43 9.86 1.60
N ASN A 97 4.83 9.66 2.85
CA ASN A 97 5.46 10.70 3.69
C ASN A 97 6.88 10.34 4.16
N ALA A 98 7.37 9.15 3.80
CA ALA A 98 8.73 8.69 4.04
C ALA A 98 9.28 7.92 2.83
N LEU A 99 10.61 7.92 2.71
CA LEU A 99 11.39 7.23 1.68
C LEU A 99 12.31 6.22 2.40
N LEU A 100 12.35 4.99 1.91
CA LEU A 100 13.40 4.02 2.27
C LEU A 100 14.60 4.23 1.32
N LEU A 101 15.83 4.24 1.86
CA LEU A 101 17.05 4.58 1.12
C LEU A 101 18.18 3.59 1.36
#